data_AF-A0A2E7Y5N6-F1
#
_entry.id   AF-A0A2E7Y5N6-F1
#
_cell.length_a   1.000
_cell.length_b   1.000
_cell.length_c   1.000
_cell.angle_alpha   90.00
_cell.angle_beta   90.00
_cell.angle_gamma   90.00
#
_symmetry.space_group_name_H-M   'P 1'
#
loop_
_entity.id
_entity.type
_entity.pdbx_description
1 polymer ?
#
loop_
_entity_poly.entity_id
_entity_poly.type
_entity_poly.pdbx_seq_one_letter_code
_entity_poly.pdbx_strand_id
1 'polypeptide(L)'
;MSAIYKAGQGYWVRLMSAYGLGAIIALGLVWLWKEMEGVMLFGFEPTYVRVVVMLITAVVFAWFGWMIIGTRRRTVEFLIATEGEMRKVNWSSRREVELSTRAVIGLTIIIALYCWAFDVGFASIFRWMTVLRTG
;
A
#
# COMPACT_ATOMS: atom_id res chain seq x y z
N MET A 1 16.40 -31.77 3.28
CA MET A 1 15.68 -30.74 4.07
C MET A 1 15.13 -29.73 3.08
N SER A 2 13.80 -29.57 2.94
CA SER A 2 13.24 -28.68 1.91
C SER A 2 13.66 -27.23 2.17
N ALA A 3 14.11 -26.51 1.13
CA ALA A 3 14.51 -25.10 1.23
C ALA A 3 13.36 -24.17 1.69
N ILE A 4 12.12 -24.65 1.56
CA ILE A 4 10.89 -23.95 1.94
C ILE A 4 10.22 -24.73 3.07
N TYR A 5 9.84 -24.04 4.14
CA TYR A 5 9.08 -24.62 5.26
C TYR A 5 7.62 -24.87 4.83
N LYS A 6 7.11 -26.08 5.10
CA LYS A 6 5.76 -26.56 4.72
C LYS A 6 5.42 -26.23 3.26
N ALA A 7 6.27 -26.67 2.34
CA ALA A 7 6.06 -26.50 0.91
C ALA A 7 4.71 -27.13 0.49
N GLY A 8 3.80 -26.31 -0.05
CA GLY A 8 2.45 -26.71 -0.47
C GLY A 8 1.30 -26.11 0.33
N GLN A 9 1.53 -25.63 1.55
CA GLN A 9 0.51 -24.92 2.34
C GLN A 9 0.70 -23.40 2.23
N GLY A 10 -0.41 -22.64 2.28
CA GLY A 10 -0.35 -21.18 2.17
C GLY A 10 -0.14 -20.69 0.74
N TYR A 11 -0.32 -21.53 -0.29
CA TYR A 11 0.21 -21.29 -1.64
C TYR A 11 -0.21 -19.94 -2.20
N TRP A 12 -1.53 -19.67 -2.23
CA TRP A 12 -2.06 -18.45 -2.82
C TRP A 12 -1.67 -17.20 -2.03
N VAL A 13 -1.73 -17.26 -0.69
CA VAL A 13 -1.37 -16.11 0.16
C VAL A 13 0.12 -15.78 0.05
N ARG A 14 0.98 -16.80 0.02
CA ARG A 14 2.43 -16.63 -0.15
C ARG A 14 2.79 -16.09 -1.53
N LEU A 15 2.12 -16.60 -2.57
CA LEU A 15 2.32 -16.13 -3.94
C LEU A 15 1.88 -14.67 -4.11
N MET A 16 0.69 -14.30 -3.62
CA MET A 16 0.20 -12.92 -3.69
C MET A 16 1.07 -11.96 -2.87
N SER A 17 1.56 -12.41 -1.71
CA SER A 17 2.51 -11.65 -0.90
C SER A 17 3.85 -11.46 -1.63
N ALA A 18 4.34 -12.48 -2.34
CA ALA A 18 5.56 -12.40 -3.15
C ALA A 18 5.39 -11.44 -4.33
N TYR A 19 4.25 -11.47 -5.03
CA TYR A 19 3.96 -10.50 -6.08
C TYR A 19 3.84 -9.07 -5.55
N GLY A 20 3.19 -8.87 -4.41
CA GLY A 20 3.09 -7.55 -3.76
C GLY A 20 4.46 -7.00 -3.36
N LEU A 21 5.31 -7.83 -2.72
CA LEU A 21 6.69 -7.47 -2.40
C LEU A 21 7.51 -7.20 -3.66
N GLY A 22 7.37 -8.03 -4.70
CA GLY A 22 8.04 -7.84 -5.98
C GLY A 22 7.67 -6.51 -6.65
N ALA A 23 6.40 -6.13 -6.63
CA ALA A 23 5.93 -4.85 -7.14
C ALA A 23 6.52 -3.67 -6.36
N ILE A 24 6.55 -3.75 -5.02
CA ILE A 24 7.15 -2.72 -4.16
C ILE A 24 8.65 -2.58 -4.45
N ILE A 25 9.37 -3.70 -4.56
CA ILE A 25 10.80 -3.70 -4.89
C ILE A 25 11.02 -3.08 -6.27
N ALA A 26 10.24 -3.46 -7.28
CA ALA A 26 10.36 -2.89 -8.62
C ALA A 26 10.13 -1.38 -8.63
N LEU A 27 9.07 -0.89 -7.99
CA LEU A 27 8.80 0.55 -7.86
C LEU A 27 9.91 1.27 -7.09
N GLY A 28 10.41 0.66 -6.01
CA GLY A 28 11.52 1.18 -5.23
C GLY A 28 12.81 1.29 -6.05
N LEU A 29 13.11 0.30 -6.91
CA LEU A 29 14.26 0.33 -7.81
C LEU A 29 14.12 1.41 -8.90
N VAL A 30 12.92 1.58 -9.46
CA VAL A 30 12.63 2.66 -10.43
C VAL A 30 12.81 4.03 -9.79
N TRP A 31 12.35 4.20 -8.55
CA TRP A 31 12.56 5.43 -7.80
C TRP A 31 14.05 5.65 -7.50
N LEU A 32 14.76 4.62 -7.03
CA LEU A 32 16.18 4.67 -6.69
C LEU A 32 17.06 5.02 -7.90
N TRP A 33 16.69 4.58 -9.11
CA TRP A 33 17.38 4.96 -10.35
C TRP A 33 17.43 6.46 -10.56
N LYS A 34 16.30 7.12 -10.32
CA LYS A 34 16.12 8.56 -10.52
C LYS A 34 16.85 9.35 -9.45
N GLU A 35 16.79 8.88 -8.21
CA GLU A 35 17.46 9.53 -7.09
C GLU A 35 18.99 9.50 -7.24
N MET A 36 19.55 8.42 -7.78
CA MET A 36 20.99 8.28 -8.01
C MET A 36 21.49 9.00 -9.27
N GLU A 37 20.71 9.96 -9.80
CA GLU A 37 21.09 10.74 -10.96
C GLU A 37 22.24 11.72 -10.65
N GLY A 38 23.33 11.63 -11.42
CA GLY A 38 24.51 12.49 -11.28
C GLY A 38 25.43 12.17 -10.09
N VAL A 39 25.13 11.15 -9.29
CA VAL A 39 25.96 10.77 -8.14
C VAL A 39 27.27 10.14 -8.60
N MET A 40 28.40 10.76 -8.24
CA MET A 40 29.74 10.21 -8.41
C MET A 40 30.23 9.66 -7.07
N LEU A 41 30.55 8.36 -7.03
CA LEU A 41 31.13 7.69 -5.88
C LEU A 41 32.48 7.09 -6.26
N PHE A 42 33.49 7.33 -5.43
CA PHE A 42 34.84 6.78 -5.58
C PHE A 42 35.51 7.03 -6.95
N GLY A 43 35.10 8.08 -7.67
CA GLY A 43 35.66 8.43 -8.98
C GLY A 43 35.19 7.53 -10.15
N PHE A 44 34.22 6.64 -9.93
CA PHE A 44 33.61 5.85 -10.99
C PHE A 44 32.58 6.66 -11.78
N GLU A 45 32.38 6.29 -13.05
CA GLU A 45 31.33 6.86 -13.88
C GLU A 45 29.95 6.67 -13.20
N PRO A 46 29.09 7.71 -13.17
CA PRO A 46 27.78 7.64 -12.51
C PRO A 46 26.94 6.44 -12.94
N THR A 47 27.05 6.00 -14.20
CA THR A 47 26.32 4.85 -14.74
C THR A 47 26.64 3.55 -14.00
N TYR A 48 27.92 3.26 -13.73
CA TYR A 48 28.31 2.03 -13.03
C TYR A 48 27.84 2.02 -11.58
N VAL A 49 27.94 3.15 -10.90
CA VAL A 49 27.49 3.31 -9.52
C VAL A 49 25.99 3.01 -9.39
N ARG A 50 25.17 3.52 -10.32
CA ARG A 50 23.73 3.27 -10.33
C ARG A 50 23.40 1.79 -10.47
N VAL A 51 24.03 1.10 -11.43
CA VAL A 51 23.77 -0.32 -11.68
C VAL A 51 24.16 -1.18 -10.48
N VAL A 52 25.32 -0.92 -9.87
CA VAL A 52 25.79 -1.66 -8.70
C VAL A 52 24.85 -1.48 -7.52
N VAL A 53 24.46 -0.24 -7.21
CA VAL A 53 23.53 0.07 -6.12
C VAL A 53 22.17 -0.63 -6.35
N MET A 54 21.66 -0.61 -7.57
CA MET A 54 20.41 -1.31 -7.92
C MET A 54 20.49 -2.81 -7.69
N LEU A 55 21.55 -3.46 -8.19
CA LEU A 55 21.69 -4.91 -8.08
C LEU A 55 21.82 -5.34 -6.62
N ILE A 56 22.63 -4.63 -5.83
CA ILE A 56 22.77 -4.90 -4.39
C ILE A 56 21.41 -4.75 -3.71
N THR A 57 20.70 -3.66 -3.97
CA THR A 57 19.40 -3.39 -3.38
C THR A 57 18.39 -4.48 -3.75
N ALA A 58 18.31 -4.85 -5.02
CA ALA A 58 17.42 -5.90 -5.52
C ALA A 58 17.69 -7.25 -4.84
N VAL A 59 18.96 -7.66 -4.75
CA VAL A 59 19.36 -8.94 -4.14
C VAL A 59 19.04 -8.96 -2.64
N VAL A 60 19.36 -7.88 -1.92
CA VAL A 60 19.10 -7.78 -0.47
C VAL A 60 17.61 -7.88 -0.18
N PHE A 61 16.77 -7.15 -0.92
CA PHE A 61 15.32 -7.20 -0.72
C PHE A 61 14.69 -8.51 -1.19
N ALA A 62 15.17 -9.12 -2.27
CA ALA A 62 14.72 -10.44 -2.71
C ALA A 62 15.07 -11.53 -1.68
N TRP A 63 16.28 -11.49 -1.13
CA TRP A 63 16.70 -12.37 -0.03
C TRP A 63 15.83 -12.20 1.20
N PHE A 64 15.57 -10.95 1.60
CA PHE A 64 14.71 -10.64 2.73
C PHE A 64 13.26 -11.12 2.52
N GLY A 65 12.72 -10.92 1.32
CA GLY A 65 11.40 -11.42 0.92
C GLY A 65 11.32 -12.94 0.98
N TRP A 66 12.34 -13.65 0.47
CA TRP A 66 12.42 -15.11 0.56
C TRP A 66 12.52 -15.59 2.02
N MET A 67 13.30 -14.91 2.86
CA MET A 67 13.41 -15.23 4.29
C MET A 67 12.05 -15.14 4.99
N ILE A 68 11.27 -14.09 4.72
CA ILE A 68 9.96 -13.87 5.37
C ILE A 68 8.91 -14.85 4.84
N ILE A 69 8.78 -14.99 3.51
CA ILE A 69 7.68 -15.75 2.90
C ILE A 69 7.99 -17.26 2.82
N GLY A 70 9.26 -17.62 2.68
CA GLY A 70 9.72 -18.98 2.39
C GLY A 70 10.19 -19.75 3.62
N THR A 71 10.96 -19.09 4.48
CA THR A 71 11.90 -19.77 5.39
C THR A 71 11.56 -19.56 6.86
N ARG A 72 11.06 -18.36 7.24
CA ARG A 72 10.77 -18.02 8.63
C ARG A 72 9.48 -18.68 9.11
N ARG A 73 9.62 -19.69 9.99
CA ARG A 73 8.49 -20.51 10.51
C ARG A 73 7.31 -19.68 11.00
N ARG A 74 7.54 -18.67 11.86
CA ARG A 74 6.48 -17.82 12.43
C ARG A 74 5.65 -17.12 11.34
N THR A 75 6.32 -16.57 10.33
CA THR A 75 5.62 -15.87 9.24
C THR A 75 4.91 -16.85 8.33
N VAL A 76 5.54 -17.98 7.99
CA VAL A 76 4.90 -19.01 7.16
C VAL A 76 3.65 -19.58 7.84
N GLU A 77 3.69 -19.86 9.14
CA GLU A 77 2.53 -20.36 9.88
C GLU A 77 1.43 -19.31 9.98
N PHE A 78 1.79 -18.04 10.15
CA PHE A 78 0.83 -16.94 10.06
C PHE A 78 0.15 -16.91 8.68
N LEU A 79 0.91 -16.94 7.57
CA LEU A 79 0.34 -16.89 6.22
C LEU A 79 -0.57 -18.09 5.92
N ILE A 80 -0.22 -19.28 6.43
CA ILE A 80 -1.07 -20.47 6.31
C ILE A 80 -2.37 -20.30 7.12
N ALA A 81 -2.28 -19.81 8.36
CA ALA A 81 -3.46 -19.53 9.19
C ALA A 81 -4.34 -18.46 8.56
N THR A 82 -3.75 -17.40 8.00
CA THR A 82 -4.47 -16.36 7.25
C THR A 82 -5.21 -16.95 6.05
N GLU A 83 -4.60 -17.85 5.27
CA GLU A 83 -5.32 -18.52 4.18
C GLU A 83 -6.53 -19.30 4.70
N GLY A 84 -6.35 -20.05 5.80
CA GLY A 84 -7.42 -20.78 6.45
C GLY A 84 -8.57 -19.89 6.93
N GLU A 85 -8.26 -18.72 7.49
CA GLU A 85 -9.25 -17.76 7.96
C GLU A 85 -9.95 -17.03 6.81
N MET A 86 -9.19 -16.65 5.78
CA MET A 86 -9.73 -15.97 4.59
C MET A 86 -10.68 -16.89 3.79
N ARG A 87 -10.46 -18.20 3.81
CA ARG A 87 -11.39 -19.18 3.19
C ARG A 87 -12.74 -19.27 3.91
N LYS A 88 -12.82 -18.85 5.18
CA LYS A 88 -14.08 -18.81 5.94
C LYS A 88 -14.90 -17.56 5.64
N VAL A 89 -14.28 -16.55 5.03
CA VAL A 89 -14.94 -15.28 4.71
C VAL A 89 -15.93 -15.51 3.57
N ASN A 90 -17.22 -15.36 3.87
CA ASN A 90 -18.25 -15.27 2.86
C ASN A 90 -18.20 -13.85 2.26
N TRP A 91 -17.89 -13.75 0.98
CA TRP A 91 -17.90 -12.48 0.28
C TRP A 91 -19.34 -12.03 0.04
N SER A 92 -19.65 -10.79 0.41
CA SER A 92 -20.97 -10.19 0.20
C SER A 92 -21.41 -10.27 -1.25
N SER A 93 -22.71 -10.48 -1.45
CA SER A 93 -23.30 -10.49 -2.78
C SER A 93 -23.18 -9.10 -3.44
N ARG A 94 -23.17 -9.04 -4.77
CA ARG A 94 -23.10 -7.76 -5.51
C ARG A 94 -24.19 -6.77 -5.05
N ARG A 95 -25.38 -7.29 -4.73
CA ARG A 95 -26.51 -6.51 -4.23
C ARG A 95 -26.24 -5.89 -2.85
N GLU A 96 -25.63 -6.64 -1.94
CA GLU A 96 -25.24 -6.10 -0.62
C GLU A 96 -24.20 -5.01 -0.77
N VAL A 97 -23.18 -5.23 -1.61
CA VAL A 97 -22.14 -4.22 -1.87
C VAL A 97 -22.74 -2.93 -2.42
N GLU A 98 -23.63 -3.03 -3.41
CA GLU A 98 -24.31 -1.86 -3.97
C GLU A 98 -25.18 -1.12 -2.94
N LEU A 99 -25.91 -1.85 -2.09
CA LEU A 99 -26.73 -1.24 -1.05
C LEU A 99 -25.87 -0.52 0.00
N SER A 100 -24.78 -1.15 0.44
CA SER A 100 -23.82 -0.53 1.37
C SER A 100 -23.17 0.71 0.77
N THR A 101 -22.75 0.67 -0.49
CA THR A 101 -22.15 1.84 -1.16
C THR A 101 -23.17 2.98 -1.33
N ARG A 102 -24.41 2.70 -1.74
CA ARG A 102 -25.46 3.73 -1.86
C ARG A 102 -25.78 4.37 -0.51
N ALA A 103 -25.82 3.58 0.57
CA ALA A 103 -26.05 4.10 1.91
C ALA A 103 -24.92 5.03 2.37
N VAL A 104 -23.66 4.64 2.16
CA VAL A 104 -22.50 5.48 2.52
C VAL A 104 -22.50 6.78 1.71
N ILE A 105 -22.69 6.71 0.39
CA ILE A 105 -22.76 7.90 -0.47
C ILE A 105 -23.87 8.85 -0.01
N GLY A 106 -25.06 8.31 0.30
CA GLY A 106 -26.18 9.10 0.81
C GLY A 106 -25.83 9.81 2.13
N LEU A 107 -25.24 9.09 3.09
CA LEU A 107 -24.80 9.67 4.36
C LEU A 107 -23.74 10.76 4.16
N THR A 108 -22.75 10.51 3.29
CA THR A 108 -21.70 11.48 2.99
C THR A 108 -22.27 12.76 2.38
N ILE A 109 -23.25 12.67 1.47
CA ILE A 109 -23.93 13.84 0.90
C ILE A 109 -24.66 14.63 1.99
N ILE A 110 -25.37 13.95 2.91
CA ILE A 110 -26.07 14.61 4.01
C ILE A 110 -25.08 15.36 4.91
N ILE A 111 -23.97 14.73 5.27
CA ILE A 111 -22.93 15.37 6.09
C ILE A 111 -22.31 16.56 5.33
N ALA A 112 -22.03 16.43 4.04
CA ALA A 112 -21.48 17.51 3.22
C ALA A 112 -22.43 18.72 3.15
N LEU A 113 -23.73 18.48 2.95
CA LEU A 113 -24.75 19.54 2.96
C LEU A 113 -24.88 20.21 4.33
N TYR A 114 -24.80 19.42 5.41
CA TYR A 114 -24.77 19.95 6.77
C TYR A 114 -23.57 20.87 6.98
N CYS A 115 -22.35 20.40 6.68
CA CYS A 115 -21.14 21.21 6.80
C CYS A 115 -21.23 22.48 5.94
N TRP A 116 -21.66 22.37 4.68
CA TRP A 116 -21.86 23.52 3.80
C TRP A 116 -22.86 24.54 4.37
N ALA A 117 -23.98 24.08 4.93
CA ALA A 117 -24.97 24.95 5.52
C ALA A 117 -24.41 25.73 6.73
N PHE A 118 -23.65 25.06 7.59
CA PHE A 118 -22.99 25.72 8.74
C PHE A 118 -21.89 26.66 8.29
N ASP A 119 -21.05 26.27 7.33
CA ASP A 119 -19.99 27.13 6.78
C ASP A 119 -20.57 28.41 6.17
N VAL A 120 -21.65 28.30 5.37
CA VAL A 120 -22.35 29.45 4.80
C VAL A 120 -23.02 30.29 5.88
N GLY A 121 -23.65 29.65 6.87
CA GLY A 121 -24.28 30.32 8.00
C GLY A 121 -23.29 31.17 8.80
N PHE A 122 -22.18 30.57 9.23
CA PHE A 122 -21.12 31.26 9.94
C PHE A 122 -20.45 32.33 9.08
N ALA A 123 -20.14 32.06 7.81
CA ALA A 123 -19.57 33.06 6.90
C ALA A 123 -20.51 34.27 6.71
N SER A 124 -21.82 34.05 6.70
CA SER A 124 -22.81 35.13 6.57
C SER A 124 -22.92 35.96 7.85
N ILE A 125 -22.89 35.33 9.02
CA ILE A 125 -22.86 36.00 10.32
C ILE A 125 -21.57 36.82 10.49
N PHE A 126 -20.41 36.27 10.16
CA PHE A 126 -19.13 36.97 10.25
C PHE A 126 -18.98 38.11 9.24
N ARG A 127 -19.61 38.01 8.06
CA ARG A 127 -19.73 39.13 7.11
C ARG A 127 -20.62 40.25 7.66
N TRP A 128 -21.76 39.91 8.26
CA TRP A 128 -22.66 40.89 8.87
C TRP A 128 -22.00 41.64 10.03
N MET A 129 -21.24 40.94 10.86
CA MET A 129 -20.45 41.56 11.94
C MET A 129 -19.20 42.30 11.44
N THR A 130 -19.01 42.44 10.12
CA THR A 130 -17.91 43.19 9.47
C THR A 130 -16.50 42.71 9.85
N VAL A 131 -16.38 41.51 10.45
CA VAL A 131 -15.10 40.86 10.79
C VAL A 131 -14.44 40.30 9.54
N LEU A 132 -15.24 39.83 8.57
CA LEU A 132 -14.77 39.41 7.25
C LEU A 132 -14.93 40.56 6.25
N ARG A 133 -13.81 41.19 5.89
CA ARG A 133 -13.75 42.23 4.86
C ARG A 133 -13.76 41.56 3.49
N THR A 134 -14.90 41.56 2.81
CA THR A 134 -15.01 41.08 1.43
C THR A 134 -14.36 42.11 0.51
N GLY A 135 -13.28 41.72 -0.17
CA GLY A 135 -12.83 42.35 -1.40
C GLY A 135 -13.65 41.85 -2.58
#